data_AF-A0A090ZIZ4-F1
#
_entry.id   AF-A0A090ZIZ4-F1
#
_cell.length_a   1.000
_cell.length_b   1.000
_cell.length_c   1.000
_cell.angle_alpha   90.00
_cell.angle_beta   90.00
_cell.angle_gamma   90.00
#
_symmetry.space_group_name_H-M   'P 1'
#
loop_
_entity.id
_entity.type
_entity.pdbx_description
1 polymer ?
#
loop_
_entity_poly.entity_id
_entity_poly.type
_entity_poly.pdbx_seq_one_letter_code
_entity_poly.pdbx_strand_id
1 'polypeptide(L)'
;MNIYLEYGDTSFIGLVNAQNYKSFVNEDWELVELLQHFSSEMINENILVYQMTNEGIEHSWNIDVIIGPETEIADEECFRKAEGYIKVTDNKLYIVDYDCLTMSAQSVL
;
A
#
# COMPACT_ATOMS: atom_id res chain seq x y z
N MET A 1 -8.62 -4.20 -14.76
CA MET A 1 -7.88 -2.97 -15.11
C MET A 1 -6.43 -3.26 -14.76
N ASN A 2 -5.50 -3.04 -15.68
CA ASN A 2 -4.10 -3.44 -15.48
C ASN A 2 -3.27 -2.17 -15.22
N ILE A 3 -2.63 -2.10 -14.06
CA ILE A 3 -1.78 -0.97 -13.66
C ILE A 3 -0.33 -1.43 -13.69
N TYR A 4 0.54 -0.59 -14.27
CA TYR A 4 1.98 -0.77 -14.33
C TYR A 4 2.64 0.33 -13.50
N LEU A 5 3.41 -0.05 -12.48
CA LEU A 5 4.25 0.85 -11.69
C LEU A 5 5.67 0.83 -12.27
N GLU A 6 6.28 2.00 -12.46
CA GLU A 6 7.68 2.14 -12.87
C GLU A 6 8.62 1.85 -11.68
N TYR A 7 9.89 1.62 -11.98
CA TYR A 7 10.95 1.17 -11.07
C TYR A 7 11.10 2.05 -9.80
N GLY A 8 11.12 1.42 -8.61
CA GLY A 8 11.37 2.05 -7.30
C GLY A 8 11.80 0.99 -6.26
N ASP A 9 12.03 1.38 -5.00
CA ASP A 9 12.34 0.44 -3.90
C ASP A 9 11.09 -0.36 -3.51
N THR A 10 10.69 -1.32 -4.35
CA THR A 10 9.37 -1.93 -4.29
C THR A 10 9.30 -3.11 -3.30
N SER A 11 9.59 -2.87 -2.02
CA SER A 11 9.42 -3.89 -0.97
C SER A 11 7.96 -4.02 -0.53
N PHE A 12 7.19 -2.94 -0.66
CA PHE A 12 5.82 -2.82 -0.18
C PHE A 12 4.90 -2.32 -1.30
N ILE A 13 3.66 -2.82 -1.26
CA ILE A 13 2.54 -2.27 -1.99
C ILE A 13 1.45 -1.90 -1.00
N GLY A 14 0.76 -0.79 -1.24
CA GLY A 14 -0.34 -0.32 -0.42
C GLY A 14 -1.57 0.03 -1.24
N LEU A 15 -2.74 -0.16 -0.64
CA LEU A 15 -3.98 0.48 -1.06
C LEU A 15 -4.34 1.53 -0.01
N VAL A 16 -4.48 2.79 -0.41
CA VAL A 16 -4.53 3.95 0.49
C VAL A 16 -5.76 4.80 0.22
N ASN A 17 -6.41 5.22 1.32
CA ASN A 17 -7.21 6.43 1.35
C ASN A 17 -6.27 7.64 1.53
N ALA A 18 -5.92 8.31 0.42
CA ALA A 18 -4.94 9.40 0.44
C ALA A 18 -5.42 10.66 1.16
N GLN A 19 -6.73 10.83 1.39
CA GLN A 19 -7.24 11.99 2.14
C GLN A 19 -6.96 11.89 3.64
N ASN A 20 -6.94 10.66 4.17
CA ASN A 20 -6.84 10.42 5.60
C ASN A 20 -5.50 9.79 6.01
N TYR A 21 -4.83 9.09 5.08
CA TYR A 21 -3.55 8.48 5.33
C TYR A 21 -2.50 9.53 5.67
N LYS A 22 -1.92 9.41 6.85
CA LYS A 22 -0.85 10.30 7.29
C LYS A 22 0.46 9.80 6.75
N SER A 23 0.89 10.37 5.64
CA SER A 23 2.02 9.87 4.88
C SER A 23 3.37 10.47 5.33
N PHE A 24 3.37 11.35 6.33
CA PHE A 24 4.59 11.98 6.86
C PHE A 24 5.40 10.98 7.69
N VAL A 25 6.46 10.46 7.07
CA VAL A 25 7.55 9.79 7.77
C VAL A 25 8.75 10.74 7.76
N ASN A 26 9.46 10.82 8.87
CA ASN A 26 10.69 11.61 8.93
C ASN A 26 11.83 10.81 8.26
N GLU A 27 12.80 11.49 7.63
CA GLU A 27 13.99 10.86 7.03
C GLU A 27 14.79 10.03 8.05
N ASP A 28 14.61 10.30 9.36
CA ASP A 28 15.23 9.58 10.47
C ASP A 28 14.46 8.33 10.94
N TRP A 29 13.33 7.96 10.31
CA TRP A 29 12.54 6.82 10.78
C TRP A 29 13.21 5.49 10.48
N GLU A 30 13.36 4.68 11.53
CA GLU A 30 13.82 3.31 11.39
C GLU A 30 12.71 2.40 10.83
N LEU A 31 13.08 1.30 10.18
CA LEU A 31 12.12 0.33 9.59
C LEU A 31 11.04 -0.12 10.60
N VAL A 32 11.41 -0.29 11.87
CA VAL A 32 10.47 -0.70 12.92
C VAL A 32 9.40 0.37 13.18
N GLU A 33 9.77 1.64 13.17
CA GLU A 33 8.85 2.77 13.38
C GLU A 33 7.89 2.90 12.19
N LEU A 34 8.41 2.68 10.98
CA LEU A 34 7.60 2.64 9.77
C LEU A 34 6.55 1.53 9.81
N LEU A 35 6.95 0.31 10.20
CA LEU A 35 6.01 -0.82 10.33
C LEU A 35 4.96 -0.58 11.42
N GLN A 36 5.32 0.10 12.52
CA GLN A 36 4.37 0.51 13.56
C GLN A 36 3.36 1.54 13.04
N HIS A 37 3.82 2.49 12.24
CA HIS A 37 2.94 3.47 11.58
C HIS A 37 1.98 2.82 10.60
N PHE A 38 2.46 1.92 9.72
CA PHE A 38 1.59 1.15 8.84
C PHE A 38 0.55 0.37 9.63
N SER A 39 0.95 -0.29 10.72
CA SER A 39 0.02 -1.01 11.60
C SER A 39 -1.04 -0.09 12.20
N SER A 40 -0.65 1.11 12.64
CA SER A 40 -1.56 2.11 13.20
C SER A 40 -2.55 2.63 12.15
N GLU A 41 -2.09 2.92 10.94
CA GLU A 41 -2.95 3.39 9.85
C GLU A 41 -3.85 2.29 9.28
N MET A 42 -3.42 1.02 9.33
CA MET A 42 -4.29 -0.14 9.04
C MET A 42 -5.42 -0.27 10.07
N ILE A 43 -5.11 -0.10 11.37
CA ILE A 43 -6.13 -0.07 12.44
C ILE A 43 -7.10 1.10 12.23
N ASN A 44 -6.63 2.24 11.71
CA ASN A 44 -7.45 3.40 11.40
C ASN A 44 -8.23 3.29 10.07
N GLU A 45 -8.15 2.15 9.37
CA GLU A 45 -8.81 1.91 8.08
C GLU A 45 -8.40 2.90 6.98
N ASN A 46 -7.17 3.44 7.05
CA ASN A 46 -6.65 4.39 6.07
C ASN A 46 -5.82 3.71 4.97
N ILE A 47 -5.29 2.53 5.25
CA ILE A 47 -4.38 1.80 4.38
C ILE A 47 -4.54 0.29 4.54
N LEU A 48 -4.24 -0.45 3.48
CA LEU A 48 -3.88 -1.88 3.53
C LEU A 48 -2.50 -2.02 2.91
N VAL A 49 -1.49 -2.39 3.71
CA VAL A 49 -0.11 -2.60 3.24
C VAL A 49 0.18 -4.08 3.12
N TYR A 50 0.94 -4.43 2.11
CA TYR A 50 1.46 -5.76 1.91
C TYR A 50 2.94 -5.74 1.56
N GLN A 51 3.76 -6.46 2.33
CA GLN A 51 5.17 -6.62 2.05
C GLN A 51 5.38 -7.75 1.04
N MET A 52 5.89 -7.40 -0.14
CA MET A 52 6.10 -8.36 -1.21
C MET A 52 7.37 -9.17 -1.02
N THR A 53 8.47 -8.53 -0.59
CA THR A 53 9.74 -9.21 -0.27
C THR A 53 10.49 -8.57 0.89
N ASN A 54 11.50 -9.29 1.37
CA ASN A 54 12.41 -8.81 2.41
C ASN A 54 13.67 -8.12 1.85
N GLU A 55 14.01 -8.35 0.58
CA GLU A 55 15.29 -7.93 -0.02
C GLU A 55 15.13 -6.75 -1.00
N GLY A 56 13.90 -6.24 -1.17
CA GLY A 56 13.58 -5.29 -2.23
C GLY A 56 13.51 -6.00 -3.58
N ILE A 57 12.50 -5.64 -4.39
CA ILE A 57 12.51 -5.99 -5.80
C ILE A 57 12.60 -4.68 -6.57
N GLU A 58 13.45 -4.65 -7.57
CA GLU A 58 13.49 -3.61 -8.58
C GLU A 58 12.85 -4.17 -9.87
N HIS A 59 11.56 -4.52 -9.88
CA HIS A 59 10.92 -5.13 -11.07
C HIS A 59 9.51 -4.56 -11.28
N SER A 60 9.05 -4.61 -12.52
CA SER A 60 7.68 -4.23 -12.88
C SER A 60 6.66 -5.24 -12.38
N TRP A 61 5.52 -4.74 -11.91
CA TRP A 61 4.41 -5.56 -11.44
C TRP A 61 3.20 -5.42 -12.35
N ASN A 62 2.42 -6.48 -12.45
CA ASN A 62 1.08 -6.45 -13.02
C ASN A 62 0.08 -6.47 -11.87
N ILE A 63 -0.83 -5.50 -11.84
CA ILE A 63 -1.88 -5.42 -10.83
C ILE A 63 -3.22 -5.63 -11.51
N ASP A 64 -3.91 -6.69 -11.11
CA ASP A 64 -5.29 -6.98 -11.51
C ASP A 64 -6.26 -6.53 -10.42
N VAL A 65 -7.13 -5.58 -10.75
CA VAL A 65 -8.18 -5.10 -9.83
C VAL A 65 -9.50 -5.75 -10.20
N ILE A 66 -10.02 -6.55 -9.27
CA ILE A 66 -11.32 -7.23 -9.36
C ILE A 66 -12.29 -6.54 -8.39
N ILE A 67 -13.45 -6.14 -8.89
CA ILE A 67 -14.52 -5.53 -8.10
C ILE A 67 -15.74 -6.43 -8.23
N GLY A 68 -16.16 -7.04 -7.13
CA GLY A 68 -17.25 -8.00 -7.11
C GLY A 68 -17.62 -8.44 -5.70
N PRO A 69 -18.67 -9.25 -5.54
CA PRO A 69 -19.01 -9.87 -4.26
C PRO A 69 -17.88 -10.80 -3.81
N GLU A 70 -17.68 -10.90 -2.50
CA GLU A 70 -16.62 -11.71 -1.88
C GLU A 70 -16.62 -13.18 -2.34
N THR A 71 -17.81 -13.72 -2.61
CA THR A 71 -18.03 -15.09 -3.13
C THR A 71 -17.44 -15.35 -4.51
N GLU A 72 -17.11 -14.31 -5.28
CA GLU A 72 -16.47 -14.44 -6.60
C GLU A 72 -14.94 -14.28 -6.54
N ILE A 73 -14.39 -13.84 -5.40
CA ILE A 73 -12.97 -13.49 -5.23
C ILE A 73 -12.24 -14.50 -4.32
N ALA A 74 -12.97 -15.25 -3.49
CA ALA A 74 -12.40 -16.03 -2.39
C ALA A 74 -11.70 -17.36 -2.78
N ASP A 75 -11.83 -17.84 -4.02
CA ASP A 75 -11.44 -19.22 -4.41
C ASP A 75 -10.14 -19.33 -5.22
N GLU A 76 -9.34 -18.26 -5.36
CA GLU A 76 -8.06 -18.35 -6.07
C GLU A 76 -6.91 -18.80 -5.16
N GLU A 77 -6.15 -19.81 -5.61
CA GLU A 77 -4.89 -20.20 -4.95
C GLU A 77 -3.89 -19.03 -5.04
N CYS A 78 -3.58 -18.43 -3.88
CA CYS A 78 -2.58 -17.36 -3.78
C CYS A 78 -1.36 -17.84 -3.00
N PHE A 79 -0.17 -17.34 -3.39
CA PHE A 79 1.07 -17.64 -2.68
C PHE A 79 1.05 -17.07 -1.24
N ARG A 80 0.45 -15.90 -1.07
CA ARG A 80 0.28 -15.17 0.19
C ARG A 80 -0.92 -14.22 0.08
N LYS A 81 -1.54 -13.90 1.21
CA LYS A 81 -2.78 -13.11 1.29
C LYS A 81 -2.72 -12.12 2.45
N ALA A 82 -3.26 -10.92 2.22
CA ALA A 82 -3.59 -9.96 3.26
C ALA A 82 -5.00 -9.41 3.00
N GLU A 83 -5.76 -9.23 4.08
CA GLU A 83 -7.13 -8.74 4.05
C GLU A 83 -7.30 -7.62 5.07
N GLY A 84 -8.14 -6.65 4.75
CA GLY A 84 -8.44 -5.54 5.63
C GLY A 84 -9.51 -4.64 5.04
N TYR A 85 -9.97 -3.70 5.84
CA TYR A 85 -10.98 -2.72 5.47
C TYR A 85 -10.36 -1.35 5.34
N ILE A 86 -10.80 -0.60 4.33
CA ILE A 86 -10.43 0.80 4.16
C ILE A 86 -11.71 1.61 4.06
N LYS A 87 -11.78 2.68 4.86
CA LYS A 87 -12.87 3.64 4.75
C LYS A 87 -12.59 4.58 3.59
N VAL A 88 -13.30 4.38 2.47
CA VAL A 88 -13.12 5.20 1.26
C VAL A 88 -13.69 6.60 1.46
N THR A 89 -12.91 7.62 1.12
CA THR A 89 -13.37 9.01 0.98
C THR A 89 -13.26 9.45 -0.48
N ASP A 90 -14.07 10.43 -0.87
CA ASP A 90 -14.11 11.00 -2.23
C ASP A 90 -14.32 9.97 -3.36
N ASN A 91 -14.88 8.79 -3.04
CA ASN A 91 -15.07 7.66 -3.95
C ASN A 91 -13.77 7.24 -4.67
N LYS A 92 -12.61 7.36 -4.02
CA LYS A 92 -11.30 7.02 -4.60
C LYS A 92 -10.42 6.25 -3.62
N LEU A 93 -9.65 5.32 -4.19
CA LEU A 93 -8.53 4.64 -3.54
C LEU A 93 -7.32 4.74 -4.45
N TYR A 94 -6.14 4.75 -3.85
CA TYR A 94 -4.87 4.87 -4.56
C TYR A 94 -4.02 3.65 -4.28
N ILE A 95 -3.41 3.11 -5.33
CA ILE A 95 -2.36 2.11 -5.19
C ILE A 95 -1.04 2.87 -5.07
N VAL A 96 -0.24 2.49 -4.08
CA VAL A 96 1.02 3.14 -3.74
C VAL A 96 2.11 2.09 -3.54
N ASP A 97 3.34 2.45 -3.88
CA ASP A 97 4.54 1.71 -3.53
C ASP A 97 5.17 2.25 -2.24
N TYR A 98 6.29 1.66 -1.84
CA TYR A 98 7.05 2.11 -0.68
C TYR A 98 7.46 3.58 -0.75
N ASP A 99 7.88 4.04 -1.93
CA ASP A 99 8.28 5.43 -2.14
C ASP A 99 7.10 6.36 -1.87
N CYS A 100 5.91 6.08 -2.39
CA CYS A 100 4.71 6.86 -2.07
C CYS A 100 4.30 6.81 -0.59
N LEU A 101 4.57 5.69 0.10
CA LEU A 101 4.30 5.54 1.54
C LEU A 101 5.28 6.33 2.40
N THR A 102 6.47 6.61 1.89
CA THR A 102 7.58 7.20 2.66
C THR A 102 8.03 8.59 2.19
N MET A 103 7.79 8.98 0.94
CA MET A 103 8.31 10.22 0.34
C MET A 103 7.47 11.47 0.62
N SER A 104 6.52 11.43 1.54
CA SER A 104 5.70 12.61 1.87
C SER A 104 6.43 13.67 2.69
N ALA A 105 7.74 13.53 2.89
CA ALA A 105 8.60 14.56 3.43
C ALA A 105 9.24 15.48 2.35
N GLN A 106 9.19 15.12 1.06
CA GLN A 106 9.72 16.00 -0.01
C GLN A 106 8.61 16.69 -0.81
N SER A 107 7.97 17.65 -0.17
CA SER A 107 7.36 18.80 -0.84
C SER A 107 7.59 20.02 0.05
N VAL A 108 8.86 20.41 0.13
CA VAL A 108 9.23 21.78 0.52
C VAL A 108 8.82 22.68 -0.64
N LEU A 109 7.80 23.52 -0.42
CA LEU A 109 7.58 24.74 -1.20
C LEU A 109 8.75 25.71 -1.00
#